data_AF-A5DF61-F1
#
_entry.id   AF-A5DF61-F1
#
_cell.length_a   1.000
_cell.length_b   1.000
_cell.length_c   1.000
_cell.angle_alpha   90.00
_cell.angle_beta   90.00
_cell.angle_gamma   90.00
#
_symmetry.space_group_name_H-M   'P 1'
#
loop_
_entity.id
_entity.type
_entity.pdbx_description
1 polymer ?
#
loop_
_entity_poly.entity_id
_entity_poly.type
_entity_poly.pdbx_seq_one_letter_code
_entity_poly.pdbx_strand_id
1 'polypeptide(L)'
;MITFYENVSANKELRDASSEASRKMSEVAIEQNSRVDVYRVYKKLYESAKEDEMDPETYRWLEKTYISYKRNGLDLPEDKREEVKRLKVEVSNLCNDFHKNMNEEKGFIVYTAEDLEGVPQDNLDQFEKVEGGYKMTFKYPDVLPVIKYAKKQEIRKKSYIANENKLMANSEILLKVAKLRFKIAKLLGYDTYSDYVLEDRLAKTKSTVMDFLTDLRDKLTPLGKDELERLKEFKNNELKSRNLPPQDVYYAWDHSYYSNLLLEKEYQVDHQKISKYFPLDNTIKANVLILRNHI
;
A
#
# COMPACT_ATOMS: atom_id res chain seq x y z
N MET A 1 21.62 16.98 -5.02
CA MET A 1 21.29 15.69 -4.38
C MET A 1 21.32 15.86 -2.86
N ILE A 2 20.45 16.73 -2.31
CA ILE A 2 20.47 17.05 -0.87
C ILE A 2 19.38 16.33 -0.08
N THR A 3 18.32 15.87 -0.74
CA THR A 3 17.16 15.19 -0.13
C THR A 3 17.36 13.68 0.01
N PHE A 4 18.30 13.08 -0.72
CA PHE A 4 18.52 11.63 -0.70
C PHE A 4 19.02 11.12 0.65
N TYR A 5 19.78 11.94 1.38
CA TYR A 5 20.47 11.53 2.61
C TYR A 5 19.52 11.17 3.75
N GLU A 6 18.31 11.73 3.79
CA GLU A 6 17.29 11.41 4.81
C GLU A 6 16.96 9.91 4.86
N ASN A 7 17.11 9.19 3.74
CA ASN A 7 16.71 7.79 3.61
C ASN A 7 17.85 6.79 3.88
N VAL A 8 19.12 7.21 3.73
CA VAL A 8 20.26 6.27 3.67
C VAL A 8 21.44 6.64 4.58
N SER A 9 21.57 7.90 5.00
CA SER A 9 22.71 8.33 5.80
C SER A 9 22.71 7.63 7.16
N ALA A 10 23.86 7.12 7.61
CA ALA A 10 24.03 6.63 8.97
C ALA A 10 24.02 7.75 10.03
N ASN A 11 24.40 8.98 9.65
CA ASN A 11 24.43 10.15 10.53
C ASN A 11 23.03 10.76 10.68
N LYS A 12 22.52 10.82 11.92
CA LYS A 12 21.19 11.38 12.25
C LYS A 12 21.07 12.86 11.94
N GLU A 13 22.06 13.68 12.29
CA GLU A 13 22.03 15.13 12.03
C GLU A 13 21.96 15.42 10.53
N LEU A 14 22.68 14.65 9.71
CA LEU A 14 22.58 14.76 8.25
C LEU A 14 21.21 14.31 7.73
N ARG A 15 20.60 13.27 8.32
CA ARG A 15 19.22 12.87 7.97
C ARG A 15 18.21 13.97 8.33
N ASP A 16 18.35 14.57 9.51
CA ASP A 16 17.48 15.65 9.98
C ASP A 16 17.61 16.89 9.08
N ALA A 17 18.84 17.30 8.74
CA ALA A 17 19.10 18.41 7.83
C ALA A 17 18.58 18.15 6.40
N SER A 18 18.74 16.92 5.89
CA SER A 18 18.16 16.50 4.61
C SER A 18 16.63 16.55 4.63
N SER A 19 16.00 16.08 5.71
CA SER A 19 14.53 16.12 5.88
C SER A 19 14.00 17.56 5.88
N GLU A 20 14.71 18.47 6.55
CA GLU A 20 14.36 19.89 6.56
C GLU A 20 14.54 20.53 5.17
N ALA A 21 15.59 20.15 4.42
CA ALA A 21 15.77 20.58 3.04
C ALA A 21 14.63 20.07 2.13
N SER A 22 14.22 18.81 2.26
CA SER A 22 13.07 18.22 1.56
C SER A 22 11.78 18.99 1.84
N ARG A 23 11.55 19.39 3.11
CA ARG A 23 10.40 20.22 3.51
C ARG A 23 10.41 21.59 2.81
N LYS A 24 11.53 22.32 2.88
CA LYS A 24 11.68 23.63 2.22
C LYS A 24 11.53 23.55 0.70
N MET A 25 12.11 22.53 0.07
CA MET A 25 11.95 22.32 -1.38
C MET A 25 10.49 22.04 -1.76
N SER A 26 9.76 21.30 -0.93
CA SER A 26 8.34 21.04 -1.14
C SER A 26 7.50 22.33 -1.02
N GLU A 27 7.81 23.18 -0.03
CA GLU A 27 7.17 24.50 0.14
C GLU A 27 7.39 25.40 -1.09
N VAL A 28 8.63 25.51 -1.57
CA VAL A 28 8.97 26.28 -2.77
C VAL A 28 8.28 25.71 -4.01
N ALA A 29 8.25 24.39 -4.16
CA ALA A 29 7.56 23.75 -5.28
C ALA A 29 6.05 24.06 -5.26
N ILE A 30 5.40 24.08 -4.10
CA ILE A 30 3.99 24.48 -3.96
C ILE A 30 3.79 25.94 -4.38
N GLU A 31 4.66 26.83 -3.91
CA GLU A 31 4.61 28.26 -4.27
C GLU A 31 4.74 28.45 -5.79
N GLN A 32 5.76 27.85 -6.41
CA GLN A 32 6.00 27.92 -7.86
C GLN A 32 4.82 27.34 -8.66
N ASN A 33 4.26 26.22 -8.21
CA ASN A 33 3.10 25.59 -8.86
C ASN A 33 1.79 26.37 -8.65
N SER A 34 1.78 27.40 -7.79
CA SER A 34 0.62 28.25 -7.52
C SER A 34 0.70 29.62 -8.20
N ARG A 35 1.76 29.89 -8.99
CA ARG A 35 1.98 31.17 -9.68
C ARG A 35 1.02 31.37 -10.85
N VAL A 36 -0.04 32.15 -10.62
CA VAL A 36 -1.07 32.48 -11.61
C VAL A 36 -0.50 33.23 -12.81
N ASP A 37 0.48 34.10 -12.59
CA ASP A 37 1.17 34.85 -13.64
C ASP A 37 1.95 33.94 -14.59
N VAL A 38 2.69 32.96 -14.05
CA VAL A 38 3.39 31.94 -14.84
C VAL A 38 2.39 31.06 -15.60
N TYR A 39 1.32 30.64 -14.92
CA TYR A 39 0.25 29.87 -15.56
C TYR A 39 -0.37 30.60 -16.76
N ARG A 40 -0.63 31.90 -16.66
CA ARG A 40 -1.19 32.70 -17.77
C ARG A 40 -0.30 32.68 -19.01
N VAL A 41 1.03 32.61 -18.83
CA VAL A 41 1.97 32.47 -19.95
C VAL A 41 1.82 31.09 -20.59
N TYR A 42 1.85 30.01 -19.81
CA TYR A 42 1.67 28.64 -20.33
C TYR A 42 0.33 28.43 -20.99
N LYS A 43 -0.76 29.00 -20.45
CA LYS A 43 -2.09 28.97 -21.05
C LYS A 43 -2.08 29.60 -22.44
N LYS A 44 -1.55 30.82 -22.57
CA LYS A 44 -1.44 31.51 -23.87
C LYS A 44 -0.58 30.72 -24.86
N LEU A 45 0.56 30.20 -24.42
CA LEU A 45 1.44 29.39 -25.26
C LEU A 45 0.70 28.15 -25.77
N TYR A 46 0.08 27.39 -24.88
CA TYR A 46 -0.69 26.19 -25.24
C TYR A 46 -1.87 26.49 -26.16
N GLU A 47 -2.65 27.55 -25.91
CA GLU A 47 -3.77 27.98 -26.77
C GLU A 47 -3.32 28.43 -28.17
N SER A 48 -2.08 28.92 -28.30
CA SER A 48 -1.47 29.31 -29.58
C SER A 48 -0.68 28.20 -30.27
N ALA A 49 -0.36 27.12 -29.55
CA ALA A 49 0.47 26.03 -30.04
C ALA A 49 -0.31 25.17 -31.04
N LYS A 50 0.37 24.72 -32.09
CA LYS A 50 -0.16 23.77 -33.05
C LYS A 50 0.69 22.51 -33.00
N GLU A 51 0.04 21.38 -32.75
CA GLU A 51 0.69 20.08 -32.58
C GLU A 51 1.61 19.73 -33.76
N ASP A 52 1.14 19.97 -34.99
CA ASP A 52 1.89 19.67 -36.22
C ASP A 52 3.07 20.61 -36.51
N GLU A 53 3.21 21.73 -35.78
CA GLU A 53 4.28 22.72 -35.96
C GLU A 53 5.39 22.61 -34.89
N MET A 54 5.29 21.62 -33.99
CA MET A 54 6.22 21.44 -32.86
C MET A 54 6.81 20.03 -32.82
N ASP A 55 7.98 19.90 -32.21
CA ASP A 55 8.50 18.59 -31.81
C ASP A 55 7.49 17.89 -30.85
N PRO A 56 7.18 16.60 -31.07
CA PRO A 56 6.18 15.89 -30.27
C PRO A 56 6.45 15.90 -28.77
N GLU A 57 7.71 15.78 -28.33
CA GLU A 57 8.06 15.79 -26.91
C GLU A 57 7.84 17.17 -26.29
N THR A 58 8.18 18.23 -27.02
CA THR A 58 8.00 19.63 -26.60
C THR A 58 6.52 19.98 -26.48
N TYR A 59 5.70 19.59 -27.47
CA TYR A 59 4.25 19.80 -27.41
C TYR A 59 3.64 19.05 -26.22
N ARG A 60 4.06 17.79 -26.01
CA ARG A 60 3.63 16.97 -24.89
C ARG A 60 4.00 17.58 -23.54
N TRP A 61 5.21 18.11 -23.40
CA TRP A 61 5.66 18.81 -22.19
C TRP A 61 4.81 20.06 -21.91
N LEU A 62 4.52 20.85 -22.94
CA LEU A 62 3.67 22.03 -22.81
C LEU A 62 2.25 21.66 -22.38
N GLU A 63 1.65 20.67 -23.04
CA GLU A 63 0.32 20.13 -22.71
C GLU A 63 0.29 19.65 -21.23
N LYS A 64 1.26 18.83 -20.82
CA LYS A 64 1.37 18.34 -19.44
C LYS A 64 1.50 19.47 -18.43
N THR A 65 2.31 20.47 -18.73
CA THR A 65 2.54 21.62 -17.85
C THR A 65 1.26 22.44 -17.69
N TYR A 66 0.57 22.74 -18.80
CA TYR A 66 -0.72 23.43 -18.78
C TYR A 66 -1.79 22.65 -18.00
N ILE A 67 -1.96 21.36 -18.28
CA ILE A 67 -2.92 20.49 -17.60
C ILE A 67 -2.61 20.42 -16.10
N SER A 68 -1.34 20.29 -15.70
CA SER A 68 -0.94 20.28 -14.29
C SER A 68 -1.40 21.55 -13.55
N TYR A 69 -1.19 22.73 -14.14
CA TYR A 69 -1.66 23.99 -13.56
C TYR A 69 -3.18 24.08 -13.48
N LYS A 70 -3.89 23.67 -14.54
CA LYS A 70 -5.36 23.62 -14.54
C LYS A 70 -5.89 22.71 -13.43
N ARG A 71 -5.29 21.53 -13.25
CA ARG A 71 -5.60 20.56 -12.18
C ARG A 71 -5.25 21.09 -10.78
N ASN A 72 -4.34 22.06 -10.69
CA ASN A 72 -4.08 22.80 -9.46
C ASN A 72 -5.12 23.88 -9.15
N GLY A 73 -6.08 24.12 -10.05
CA GLY A 73 -7.17 25.08 -9.86
C GLY A 73 -6.80 26.51 -10.25
N LEU A 74 -5.76 26.70 -11.07
CA LEU A 74 -5.33 28.05 -11.46
C LEU A 74 -6.25 28.75 -12.46
N ASP A 75 -7.12 27.98 -13.12
CA ASP A 75 -8.25 28.50 -13.91
C ASP A 75 -9.42 28.99 -13.04
N LEU A 76 -9.43 28.67 -11.74
CA LEU A 76 -10.52 29.07 -10.85
C LEU A 76 -10.41 30.54 -10.44
N PRO A 77 -11.55 31.18 -10.13
CA PRO A 77 -11.61 32.40 -9.35
C PRO A 77 -10.78 32.30 -8.06
N GLU A 78 -10.24 33.43 -7.60
CA GLU A 78 -9.29 33.50 -6.49
C GLU A 78 -9.84 32.90 -5.19
N ASP A 79 -11.10 33.18 -4.86
CA ASP A 79 -11.80 32.62 -3.71
C ASP A 79 -11.85 31.08 -3.74
N LYS A 80 -12.21 30.51 -4.89
CA LYS A 80 -12.26 29.06 -5.07
C LYS A 80 -10.88 28.43 -5.07
N ARG A 81 -9.87 29.11 -5.63
CA ARG A 81 -8.48 28.65 -5.63
C ARG A 81 -7.91 28.58 -4.21
N GLU A 82 -8.12 29.62 -3.40
CA GLU A 82 -7.71 29.61 -1.99
C GLU A 82 -8.46 28.55 -1.18
N GLU A 83 -9.74 28.31 -1.47
CA GLU A 83 -10.47 27.20 -0.86
C GLU A 83 -9.87 25.83 -1.22
N VAL A 84 -9.60 25.58 -2.52
CA VAL A 84 -8.95 24.34 -2.96
C VAL A 84 -7.58 24.15 -2.29
N LYS A 85 -6.78 25.22 -2.20
CA LYS A 85 -5.48 25.20 -1.53
C LYS A 85 -5.61 24.81 -0.06
N ARG A 86 -6.51 25.45 0.69
CA ARG A 86 -6.78 25.11 2.10
C ARG A 86 -7.20 23.66 2.27
N LEU A 87 -8.13 23.17 1.44
CA LEU A 87 -8.59 21.78 1.49
C LEU A 87 -7.47 20.78 1.17
N LYS A 88 -6.60 21.08 0.20
CA LYS A 88 -5.43 20.24 -0.12
C LYS A 88 -4.46 20.16 1.05
N VAL A 89 -4.20 21.27 1.74
CA VAL A 89 -3.36 21.30 2.96
C VAL A 89 -3.99 20.45 4.07
N GLU A 90 -5.30 20.59 4.31
CA GLU A 90 -6.00 19.79 5.31
C GLU A 90 -5.94 18.29 5.00
N VAL A 91 -6.17 17.89 3.75
CA VAL A 91 -6.02 16.50 3.30
C VAL A 91 -4.58 16.01 3.52
N SER A 92 -3.57 16.84 3.23
CA SER A 92 -2.17 16.48 3.44
C SER A 92 -1.87 16.23 4.92
N ASN A 93 -2.33 17.10 5.81
CA ASN A 93 -2.16 16.93 7.26
C ASN A 93 -2.84 15.66 7.77
N LEU A 94 -4.09 15.42 7.36
CA LEU A 94 -4.82 14.20 7.70
C LEU A 94 -4.13 12.93 7.19
N CYS A 95 -3.52 12.97 6.00
CA CYS A 95 -2.72 11.84 5.49
C CYS A 95 -1.46 11.63 6.32
N ASN A 96 -0.79 12.70 6.77
CA ASN A 96 0.36 12.61 7.65
C ASN A 96 -0.04 12.00 9.01
N ASP A 97 -1.15 12.43 9.60
CA ASP A 97 -1.68 11.88 10.85
C ASP A 97 -2.03 10.38 10.70
N PHE A 98 -2.66 10.00 9.58
CA PHE A 98 -2.96 8.60 9.28
C PHE A 98 -1.69 7.74 9.26
N HIS A 99 -0.64 8.18 8.56
CA HIS A 99 0.64 7.47 8.49
C HIS A 99 1.39 7.47 9.83
N LYS A 100 1.36 8.59 10.56
CA LYS A 100 1.96 8.69 11.90
C LYS A 100 1.33 7.66 12.84
N ASN A 101 0.00 7.56 12.87
CA ASN A 101 -0.71 6.56 13.66
C ASN A 101 -0.29 5.13 13.29
N MET A 102 -0.06 4.84 11.99
CA MET A 102 0.45 3.53 11.55
C MET A 102 1.88 3.24 12.02
N ASN A 103 2.75 4.24 11.95
CA ASN A 103 4.15 4.09 12.32
C ASN A 103 4.32 3.95 13.83
N GLU A 104 3.58 4.75 14.60
CA GLU A 104 3.61 4.79 16.07
C GLU A 104 2.75 3.70 16.73
N GLU A 105 2.10 2.85 15.94
CA GLU A 105 1.38 1.66 16.40
C GLU A 105 2.32 0.74 17.21
N LYS A 106 1.93 0.45 18.46
CA LYS A 106 2.70 -0.31 19.46
C LYS A 106 1.88 -1.43 20.12
N GLY A 107 0.71 -1.75 19.58
CA GLY A 107 -0.14 -2.82 20.06
C GLY A 107 0.53 -4.18 19.92
N PHE A 108 0.22 -5.06 20.86
CA PHE A 108 0.77 -6.40 20.92
C PHE A 108 -0.18 -7.35 21.65
N ILE A 109 0.08 -8.65 21.48
CA ILE A 109 -0.52 -9.71 22.28
C ILE A 109 0.61 -10.58 22.83
N VAL A 110 0.53 -10.93 24.11
CA VAL A 110 1.46 -11.89 24.72
C VAL A 110 0.87 -13.29 24.57
N TYR A 111 1.67 -14.21 24.05
CA TYR A 111 1.34 -15.61 23.89
C TYR A 111 2.36 -16.49 24.60
N THR A 112 1.90 -17.61 25.16
CA THR A 112 2.81 -18.62 25.72
C THR A 112 3.48 -19.42 24.59
N ALA A 113 4.52 -20.18 24.92
CA ALA A 113 5.12 -21.11 23.96
C ALA A 113 4.11 -22.14 23.43
N GLU A 114 3.17 -22.56 24.28
CA GLU A 114 2.11 -23.51 23.93
C GLU A 114 1.07 -22.91 22.97
N ASP A 115 0.79 -21.61 23.08
CA ASP A 115 -0.10 -20.91 22.16
C ASP A 115 0.48 -20.85 20.74
N LEU A 116 1.81 -20.71 20.65
CA LEU A 116 2.53 -20.56 19.39
C LEU A 116 3.00 -21.89 18.79
N GLU A 117 2.39 -23.01 19.18
CA GLU A 117 2.71 -24.33 18.61
C GLU A 117 2.57 -24.31 17.07
N GLY A 118 3.64 -24.69 16.38
CA GLY A 118 3.75 -24.72 14.92
C GLY A 118 4.47 -23.53 14.31
N VAL A 119 4.59 -22.40 15.04
CA VAL A 119 5.39 -21.26 14.58
C VAL A 119 6.87 -21.65 14.59
N PRO A 120 7.62 -21.47 13.47
CA PRO A 120 9.02 -21.85 13.40
C PRO A 120 9.91 -21.14 14.42
N GLN A 121 10.93 -21.83 14.92
CA GLN A 121 11.83 -21.28 15.95
C GLN A 121 12.54 -20.00 15.48
N ASP A 122 13.01 -19.97 14.23
CA ASP A 122 13.64 -18.77 13.64
C ASP A 122 12.74 -17.53 13.68
N ASN A 123 11.41 -17.72 13.63
CA ASN A 123 10.45 -16.62 13.80
C ASN A 123 10.29 -16.25 15.28
N LEU A 124 10.15 -17.25 16.16
CA LEU A 124 10.01 -17.04 17.60
C LEU A 124 11.23 -16.36 18.24
N ASP A 125 12.42 -16.62 17.72
CA ASP A 125 13.67 -16.03 18.20
C ASP A 125 13.75 -14.52 17.92
N GLN A 126 12.96 -14.01 16.97
CA GLN A 126 12.86 -12.58 16.67
C GLN A 126 11.89 -11.85 17.60
N PHE A 127 11.03 -12.58 18.31
CA PHE A 127 10.01 -11.96 19.16
C PHE A 127 10.63 -11.47 20.46
N GLU A 128 10.20 -10.30 20.92
CA GLU A 128 10.57 -9.81 22.24
C GLU A 128 10.01 -10.76 23.32
N LYS A 129 10.88 -11.27 24.19
CA LYS A 129 10.50 -12.10 25.34
C LYS A 129 10.12 -11.21 26.52
N VAL A 130 8.93 -11.43 27.07
CA VAL A 130 8.39 -10.69 28.22
C VAL A 130 7.94 -11.67 29.31
N GLU A 131 7.62 -11.15 30.49
CA GLU A 131 7.01 -11.97 31.53
C GLU A 131 5.70 -12.61 31.01
N GLY A 132 5.63 -13.94 31.06
CA GLY A 132 4.48 -14.70 30.57
C GLY A 132 4.57 -15.20 29.12
N GLY A 133 5.62 -14.84 28.34
CA GLY A 133 5.88 -15.48 27.04
C GLY A 133 6.46 -14.57 25.97
N TYR A 134 5.96 -14.74 24.74
CA TYR A 134 6.43 -14.04 23.54
C TYR A 134 5.46 -12.91 23.19
N LYS A 135 6.00 -11.71 22.98
CA LYS A 135 5.25 -10.53 22.57
C LYS A 135 5.15 -10.49 21.05
N MET A 136 3.97 -10.77 20.53
CA MET A 136 3.65 -10.62 19.11
C MET A 136 3.11 -9.21 18.86
N THR A 137 3.87 -8.36 18.17
CA THR A 137 3.37 -7.04 17.72
C THR A 137 2.48 -7.18 16.47
N PHE A 138 1.81 -6.11 16.06
CA PHE A 138 1.08 -6.10 14.78
C PHE A 138 1.95 -5.72 13.57
N LYS A 139 3.28 -5.71 13.73
CA LYS A 139 4.21 -5.59 12.60
C LYS A 139 4.25 -6.90 11.83
N TYR A 140 4.43 -6.82 10.51
CA TYR A 140 4.36 -7.97 9.61
C TYR A 140 5.31 -9.13 9.97
N PRO A 141 6.56 -8.89 10.43
CA PRO A 141 7.44 -9.97 10.87
C PRO A 141 6.91 -10.81 12.04
N ASP A 142 6.01 -10.26 12.85
CA ASP A 142 5.47 -10.94 14.05
C ASP A 142 4.11 -11.57 13.76
N VAL A 143 3.15 -10.79 13.25
CA VAL A 143 1.76 -11.25 13.12
C VAL A 143 1.55 -12.25 11.99
N LEU A 144 2.29 -12.12 10.87
CA LEU A 144 2.12 -13.00 9.72
C LEU A 144 2.56 -14.44 10.01
N PRO A 145 3.72 -14.71 10.65
CA PRO A 145 4.07 -16.07 11.06
C PRO A 145 3.05 -16.71 11.98
N VAL A 146 2.46 -15.96 12.92
CA VAL A 146 1.43 -16.51 13.83
C VAL A 146 0.18 -16.91 13.05
N ILE A 147 -0.34 -16.05 12.17
CA ILE A 147 -1.50 -16.39 11.33
C ILE A 147 -1.19 -17.52 10.35
N LYS A 148 0.05 -17.61 9.87
CA LYS A 148 0.47 -18.61 8.87
C LYS A 148 0.76 -19.99 9.46
N TYR A 149 1.31 -20.08 10.67
CA TYR A 149 1.86 -21.34 11.20
C TYR A 149 1.24 -21.82 12.52
N ALA A 150 0.57 -20.97 13.30
CA ALA A 150 0.01 -21.40 14.58
C ALA A 150 -1.08 -22.46 14.38
N LYS A 151 -0.92 -23.63 15.00
CA LYS A 151 -1.83 -24.78 14.85
C LYS A 151 -3.18 -24.56 15.53
N LYS A 152 -3.24 -23.70 16.55
CA LYS A 152 -4.47 -23.37 17.29
C LYS A 152 -5.25 -22.29 16.54
N GLN A 153 -6.44 -22.64 16.04
CA GLN A 153 -7.30 -21.71 15.27
C GLN A 153 -7.66 -20.45 16.05
N GLU A 154 -7.91 -20.55 17.36
CA GLU A 154 -8.23 -19.38 18.19
C GLU A 154 -7.06 -18.38 18.28
N ILE A 155 -5.81 -18.85 18.22
CA ILE A 155 -4.62 -17.99 18.21
C ILE A 155 -4.53 -17.24 16.89
N ARG A 156 -4.74 -17.93 15.77
CA ARG A 156 -4.82 -17.28 14.44
C ARG A 156 -5.94 -16.25 14.38
N LYS A 157 -7.13 -16.60 14.85
CA LYS A 157 -8.31 -15.73 14.90
C LYS A 157 -8.06 -14.48 15.74
N LYS A 158 -7.58 -14.65 16.98
CA LYS A 158 -7.28 -13.53 17.89
C LYS A 158 -6.22 -12.59 17.27
N SER A 159 -5.18 -13.15 16.68
CA SER A 159 -4.11 -12.38 16.02
C SER A 159 -4.63 -11.64 14.79
N TYR A 160 -5.40 -12.30 13.93
CA TYR A 160 -6.00 -11.71 12.73
C TYR A 160 -6.93 -10.56 13.09
N ILE A 161 -7.91 -10.79 13.96
CA ILE A 161 -8.90 -9.77 14.33
C ILE A 161 -8.22 -8.56 14.99
N ALA A 162 -7.27 -8.80 15.90
CA ALA A 162 -6.54 -7.71 16.54
C ALA A 162 -5.71 -6.90 15.54
N ASN A 163 -5.08 -7.57 14.57
CA ASN A 163 -4.35 -6.91 13.48
C ASN A 163 -5.26 -6.10 12.56
N GLU A 164 -6.44 -6.61 12.20
CA GLU A 164 -7.39 -5.90 11.32
C GLU A 164 -8.07 -4.72 12.03
N ASN A 165 -8.32 -4.83 13.34
CA ASN A 165 -8.94 -3.78 14.14
C ASN A 165 -7.96 -2.78 14.75
N LYS A 166 -6.65 -2.89 14.46
CA LYS A 166 -5.67 -1.92 14.95
C LYS A 166 -6.00 -0.54 14.40
N LEU A 167 -5.71 0.50 15.20
CA LEU A 167 -5.84 1.90 14.78
C LEU A 167 -7.24 2.32 14.35
N MET A 168 -8.29 1.95 15.10
CA MET A 168 -9.67 2.37 14.81
C MET A 168 -9.83 3.90 14.62
N ALA A 169 -8.99 4.71 15.27
CA ALA A 169 -8.94 6.17 15.09
C ALA A 169 -8.70 6.60 13.62
N ASN A 170 -8.02 5.78 12.81
CA ASN A 170 -7.78 6.06 11.40
C ASN A 170 -9.05 5.97 10.53
N SER A 171 -10.12 5.30 11.01
CA SER A 171 -11.40 5.22 10.30
C SER A 171 -12.04 6.60 10.10
N GLU A 172 -12.04 7.43 11.15
CA GLU A 172 -12.57 8.79 11.07
C GLU A 172 -11.74 9.69 10.15
N ILE A 173 -10.42 9.55 10.19
CA ILE A 173 -9.50 10.26 9.31
C ILE A 173 -9.80 9.91 7.84
N LEU A 174 -9.96 8.62 7.53
CA LEU A 174 -10.28 8.16 6.18
C LEU A 174 -11.59 8.76 5.67
N LEU A 175 -12.63 8.78 6.51
CA LEU A 175 -13.92 9.37 6.17
C LEU A 175 -13.81 10.88 5.91
N LYS A 176 -13.07 11.61 6.73
CA LYS A 176 -12.81 13.05 6.53
C LYS A 176 -12.06 13.29 5.21
N VAL A 177 -11.00 12.54 4.96
CA VAL A 177 -10.22 12.62 3.71
C VAL A 177 -11.10 12.35 2.49
N ALA A 178 -11.97 11.34 2.53
CA ALA A 178 -12.88 11.03 1.42
C ALA A 178 -13.84 12.20 1.12
N LYS A 179 -14.44 12.81 2.15
CA LYS A 179 -15.33 13.98 2.00
C LYS A 179 -14.59 15.20 1.44
N LEU A 180 -13.39 15.50 1.96
CA LEU A 180 -12.59 16.63 1.49
C LEU A 180 -12.13 16.42 0.04
N ARG A 181 -11.68 15.22 -0.32
CA ARG A 181 -11.33 14.85 -1.70
C ARG A 181 -12.50 15.01 -2.65
N PHE A 182 -13.70 14.60 -2.26
CA PHE A 182 -14.91 14.84 -3.04
C PHE A 182 -15.19 16.33 -3.24
N LYS A 183 -15.09 17.15 -2.17
CA LYS A 183 -15.27 18.61 -2.26
C LYS A 183 -14.24 19.26 -3.19
N ILE A 184 -12.96 18.87 -3.10
CA ILE A 184 -11.89 19.33 -3.99
C ILE A 184 -12.23 19.00 -5.45
N ALA A 185 -12.66 17.77 -5.73
CA ALA A 185 -13.02 17.35 -7.08
C ALA A 185 -14.14 18.23 -7.66
N LYS A 186 -15.19 18.49 -6.87
CA LYS A 186 -16.31 19.35 -7.28
C LYS A 186 -15.87 20.79 -7.56
N LEU A 187 -15.01 21.37 -6.72
CA LEU A 187 -14.46 22.72 -6.94
C LEU A 187 -13.64 22.80 -8.24
N LEU A 188 -12.93 21.72 -8.57
CA LEU A 188 -12.11 21.62 -9.78
C LEU A 188 -12.92 21.20 -11.03
N GLY A 189 -14.24 20.99 -10.92
CA GLY A 189 -15.11 20.66 -12.04
C GLY A 189 -15.21 19.17 -12.38
N TYR A 190 -14.82 18.27 -11.47
CA TYR A 190 -14.91 16.82 -11.65
C TYR A 190 -16.10 16.22 -10.89
N ASP A 191 -16.65 15.13 -11.41
CA ASP A 191 -17.76 14.43 -10.78
C ASP A 191 -17.37 13.73 -9.48
N THR A 192 -16.20 13.10 -9.49
CA THR A 192 -15.64 12.38 -8.34
C THR A 192 -14.13 12.65 -8.25
N TYR A 193 -13.55 12.38 -7.08
CA TYR A 193 -12.09 12.45 -6.94
C TYR A 193 -11.37 11.41 -7.80
N SER A 194 -11.99 10.26 -8.07
CA SER A 194 -11.47 9.26 -8.99
C SER A 194 -11.37 9.79 -10.42
N ASP A 195 -12.39 10.50 -10.90
CA ASP A 195 -12.36 11.15 -12.22
C ASP A 195 -11.20 12.17 -12.30
N TYR A 196 -10.98 12.95 -11.24
CA TYR A 196 -9.82 13.85 -11.12
C TYR A 196 -8.49 13.09 -11.16
N VAL A 197 -8.33 11.98 -10.43
CA VAL A 197 -7.07 11.23 -10.42
C VAL A 197 -6.82 10.51 -11.75
N LEU A 198 -7.86 9.93 -12.35
CA LEU A 198 -7.75 9.04 -13.50
C LEU A 198 -7.47 9.76 -14.82
N GLU A 199 -7.83 11.04 -14.96
CA GLU A 199 -7.50 11.85 -16.15
C GLU A 199 -6.00 11.77 -16.52
N ASP A 200 -5.14 11.76 -15.50
CA ASP A 200 -3.68 11.68 -15.65
C ASP A 200 -3.11 10.26 -15.47
N ARG A 201 -3.97 9.24 -15.45
CA ARG A 201 -3.57 7.82 -15.41
C ARG A 201 -3.80 7.17 -16.76
N LEU A 202 -3.20 6.00 -16.95
CA LEU A 202 -3.40 5.19 -18.16
C LEU A 202 -4.86 4.78 -18.35
N ALA A 203 -5.57 4.47 -17.25
CA ALA A 203 -6.96 4.01 -17.28
C ALA A 203 -7.97 5.10 -17.71
N LYS A 204 -7.62 6.39 -17.60
CA LYS A 204 -8.41 7.58 -17.98
C LYS A 204 -9.72 7.82 -17.25
N THR A 205 -10.56 6.80 -17.10
CA THR A 205 -11.93 6.94 -16.62
C THR A 205 -12.27 5.88 -15.59
N LYS A 206 -13.27 6.18 -14.76
CA LYS A 206 -13.82 5.22 -13.80
C LYS A 206 -14.45 4.00 -14.48
N SER A 207 -15.08 4.15 -15.65
CA SER A 207 -15.70 3.02 -16.37
C SER A 207 -14.63 2.02 -16.80
N THR A 208 -13.52 2.48 -17.40
CA THR A 208 -12.40 1.60 -17.76
C THR A 208 -11.89 0.78 -16.56
N VAL A 209 -11.77 1.41 -15.38
CA VAL A 209 -11.36 0.72 -14.15
C VAL A 209 -12.40 -0.30 -13.71
N MET A 210 -13.68 0.08 -13.67
CA MET A 210 -14.76 -0.79 -13.22
C MET A 210 -15.00 -1.96 -14.16
N ASP A 211 -14.91 -1.75 -15.47
CA ASP A 211 -15.05 -2.79 -16.48
C ASP A 211 -13.91 -3.81 -16.35
N PHE A 212 -12.66 -3.32 -16.20
CA PHE A 212 -11.50 -4.18 -15.96
C PHE A 212 -11.64 -5.02 -14.68
N LEU A 213 -12.00 -4.39 -13.55
CA LEU A 213 -12.16 -5.10 -12.27
C LEU A 213 -13.33 -6.09 -12.30
N THR A 214 -14.41 -5.75 -13.01
CA THR A 214 -15.59 -6.62 -13.17
C THR A 214 -15.26 -7.83 -14.02
N ASP A 215 -14.63 -7.64 -15.18
CA ASP A 215 -14.17 -8.74 -16.05
C ASP A 215 -13.20 -9.67 -15.31
N LEU A 216 -12.24 -9.11 -14.56
CA LEU A 216 -11.30 -9.87 -13.75
C LEU A 216 -12.04 -10.70 -12.67
N ARG A 217 -12.98 -10.08 -11.94
CA ARG A 217 -13.78 -10.78 -10.93
C ARG A 217 -14.59 -11.91 -11.56
N ASP A 218 -15.26 -11.66 -12.67
CA ASP A 218 -16.17 -12.62 -13.29
C ASP A 218 -15.40 -13.84 -13.83
N LYS A 219 -14.19 -13.64 -14.35
CA LYS A 219 -13.28 -14.72 -14.77
C LYS A 219 -12.67 -15.51 -13.62
N LEU A 220 -12.33 -14.85 -12.50
CA LEU A 220 -11.66 -15.49 -11.36
C LEU A 220 -12.64 -16.10 -10.33
N THR A 221 -13.90 -15.66 -10.29
CA THR A 221 -14.87 -16.13 -9.29
C THR A 221 -15.12 -17.65 -9.35
N PRO A 222 -15.28 -18.30 -10.52
CA PRO A 222 -15.43 -19.76 -10.57
C PRO A 222 -14.20 -20.49 -10.01
N LEU A 223 -13.00 -20.08 -10.42
CA LEU A 223 -11.73 -20.63 -9.93
C LEU A 223 -11.59 -20.44 -8.41
N GLY A 224 -11.91 -19.26 -7.89
CA GLY A 224 -11.85 -18.98 -6.46
C GLY A 224 -12.84 -19.80 -5.63
N LYS A 225 -14.00 -20.18 -6.19
CA LYS A 225 -14.94 -21.11 -5.54
C LYS A 225 -14.35 -22.52 -5.47
N ASP A 226 -13.80 -23.01 -6.56
CA ASP A 226 -13.17 -24.34 -6.62
C ASP A 226 -11.97 -24.43 -5.66
N GLU A 227 -11.13 -23.40 -5.62
CA GLU A 227 -10.01 -23.29 -4.68
C GLU A 227 -10.47 -23.23 -3.21
N LEU A 228 -11.54 -22.50 -2.92
CA LEU A 228 -12.10 -22.41 -1.57
C LEU A 228 -12.68 -23.76 -1.12
N GLU A 229 -13.41 -24.47 -1.98
CA GLU A 229 -13.93 -25.80 -1.66
C GLU A 229 -12.79 -26.81 -1.44
N ARG A 230 -11.73 -26.77 -2.26
CA ARG A 230 -10.53 -27.58 -2.05
C ARG A 230 -9.86 -27.28 -0.71
N LEU A 231 -9.70 -26.00 -0.36
CA LEU A 231 -9.12 -25.60 0.92
C LEU A 231 -10.00 -26.01 2.11
N LYS A 232 -11.33 -25.99 1.95
CA LYS A 232 -12.29 -26.45 2.95
C LYS A 232 -12.23 -27.97 3.14
N GLU A 233 -12.15 -28.75 2.07
CA GLU A 233 -11.94 -30.19 2.13
C GLU A 233 -10.61 -30.53 2.83
N PHE A 234 -9.53 -29.86 2.41
CA PHE A 234 -8.21 -30.02 3.01
C PHE A 234 -8.20 -29.69 4.50
N LYS A 235 -8.85 -28.58 4.91
CA LYS A 235 -9.06 -28.22 6.32
C LYS A 235 -9.75 -29.35 7.10
N ASN A 236 -10.84 -29.91 6.58
CA ASN A 236 -11.58 -30.97 7.25
C ASN A 236 -10.78 -32.28 7.35
N ASN A 237 -9.98 -32.61 6.33
CA ASN A 237 -9.06 -33.74 6.39
C ASN A 237 -7.96 -33.54 7.46
N GLU A 238 -7.44 -32.32 7.59
CA GLU A 238 -6.46 -31.97 8.62
C GLU A 238 -7.06 -32.04 10.03
N LEU A 239 -8.26 -31.49 10.24
CA LEU A 239 -8.98 -31.58 11.51
C LEU A 239 -9.23 -33.04 11.90
N LYS A 240 -9.69 -33.87 10.95
CA LYS A 240 -9.88 -35.32 11.14
C LYS A 240 -8.58 -36.02 11.56
N SER A 241 -7.45 -35.67 10.94
CA SER A 241 -6.13 -36.25 11.29
C SER A 241 -5.68 -35.92 12.72
N ARG A 242 -6.25 -34.87 13.33
CA ARG A 242 -6.00 -34.44 14.71
C ARG A 242 -7.12 -34.84 15.67
N ASN A 243 -8.05 -35.68 15.24
CA ASN A 243 -9.25 -36.04 16.01
C ASN A 243 -10.10 -34.83 16.43
N LEU A 244 -10.15 -33.80 15.60
CA LEU A 244 -10.99 -32.62 15.78
C LEU A 244 -12.25 -32.71 14.91
N PRO A 245 -13.39 -32.14 15.34
CA PRO A 245 -14.61 -32.15 14.55
C PRO A 245 -14.45 -31.34 13.26
N PRO A 246 -15.12 -31.75 12.16
CA PRO A 246 -15.13 -30.98 10.93
C PRO A 246 -15.81 -29.61 11.14
N GLN A 247 -15.46 -28.65 10.30
CA GLN A 247 -16.07 -27.32 10.26
C GLN A 247 -16.54 -26.99 8.84
N ASP A 248 -17.79 -26.58 8.72
CA ASP A 248 -18.38 -26.17 7.44
C ASP A 248 -17.95 -24.76 7.01
N VAL A 249 -17.44 -23.96 7.95
CA VAL A 249 -17.05 -22.57 7.70
C VAL A 249 -15.56 -22.46 7.48
N TYR A 250 -15.18 -21.77 6.41
CA TYR A 250 -13.81 -21.37 6.12
C TYR A 250 -13.64 -19.88 6.46
N TYR A 251 -12.85 -19.57 7.49
CA TYR A 251 -12.69 -18.20 7.97
C TYR A 251 -11.49 -17.50 7.33
N ALA A 252 -11.45 -16.17 7.36
CA ALA A 252 -10.33 -15.41 6.81
C ALA A 252 -8.97 -15.77 7.46
N TRP A 253 -8.95 -16.05 8.77
CA TRP A 253 -7.76 -16.49 9.51
C TRP A 253 -7.37 -17.96 9.27
N ASP A 254 -8.13 -18.69 8.46
CA ASP A 254 -7.79 -20.03 8.01
C ASP A 254 -6.96 -19.99 6.70
N HIS A 255 -7.12 -18.93 5.90
CA HIS A 255 -6.56 -18.86 4.55
C HIS A 255 -5.04 -19.04 4.51
N SER A 256 -4.29 -18.19 5.22
CA SER A 256 -2.82 -18.26 5.22
C SER A 256 -2.30 -19.60 5.74
N TYR A 257 -2.95 -20.17 6.75
CA TYR A 257 -2.56 -21.44 7.37
C TYR A 257 -2.78 -22.63 6.43
N TYR A 258 -4.00 -22.82 5.92
CA TYR A 258 -4.30 -23.98 5.08
C TYR A 258 -3.70 -23.86 3.67
N SER A 259 -3.59 -22.65 3.11
CA SER A 259 -2.86 -22.47 1.84
C SER A 259 -1.38 -22.84 1.98
N ASN A 260 -0.74 -22.45 3.09
CA ASN A 260 0.65 -22.86 3.35
C ASN A 260 0.77 -24.38 3.56
N LEU A 261 -0.10 -24.96 4.39
CA LEU A 261 -0.04 -26.39 4.69
C LEU A 261 -0.36 -27.25 3.47
N LEU A 262 -1.24 -26.78 2.57
CA LEU A 262 -1.53 -27.41 1.27
C LEU A 262 -0.27 -27.41 0.38
N LEU A 263 0.44 -26.27 0.28
CA LEU A 263 1.70 -26.16 -0.46
C LEU A 263 2.77 -27.12 0.08
N GLU A 264 2.91 -27.20 1.41
CA GLU A 264 3.88 -28.08 2.04
C GLU A 264 3.54 -29.56 1.82
N LYS A 265 2.27 -29.96 1.98
CA LYS A 265 1.86 -31.36 1.93
C LYS A 265 1.66 -31.90 0.52
N GLU A 266 0.99 -31.14 -0.35
CA GLU A 266 0.62 -31.63 -1.68
C GLU A 266 1.65 -31.25 -2.75
N TYR A 267 2.26 -30.08 -2.64
CA TYR A 267 3.25 -29.60 -3.61
C TYR A 267 4.69 -29.81 -3.16
N GLN A 268 4.90 -30.29 -1.92
CA GLN A 268 6.23 -30.51 -1.32
C GLN A 268 7.12 -29.25 -1.36
N VAL A 269 6.49 -28.08 -1.35
CA VAL A 269 7.17 -26.79 -1.38
C VAL A 269 7.44 -26.34 0.06
N ASP A 270 8.70 -26.45 0.45
CA ASP A 270 9.19 -25.97 1.74
C ASP A 270 9.98 -24.67 1.53
N HIS A 271 9.35 -23.53 1.79
CA HIS A 271 9.98 -22.22 1.61
C HIS A 271 11.22 -22.02 2.48
N GLN A 272 11.31 -22.67 3.65
CA GLN A 272 12.49 -22.58 4.52
C GLN A 272 13.66 -23.39 3.99
N LYS A 273 13.41 -24.51 3.31
CA LYS A 273 14.46 -25.23 2.58
C LYS A 273 14.87 -24.47 1.32
N ILE A 274 13.90 -23.95 0.56
CA ILE A 274 14.17 -23.20 -0.67
C ILE A 274 15.02 -21.95 -0.39
N SER A 275 14.75 -21.21 0.68
CA SER A 275 15.50 -19.99 1.00
C SER A 275 17.01 -20.23 1.18
N LYS A 276 17.43 -21.43 1.63
CA LYS A 276 18.83 -21.82 1.75
C LYS A 276 19.58 -21.85 0.42
N TYR A 277 18.86 -21.97 -0.70
CA TYR A 277 19.42 -21.93 -2.06
C TYR A 277 19.53 -20.50 -2.65
N PHE A 278 19.00 -19.48 -1.96
CA PHE A 278 19.04 -18.08 -2.41
C PHE A 278 19.89 -17.18 -1.48
N PRO A 279 21.18 -17.49 -1.23
CA PRO A 279 22.02 -16.61 -0.41
C PRO A 279 22.18 -15.25 -1.10
N LEU A 280 22.14 -14.18 -0.29
CA LEU A 280 22.03 -12.80 -0.76
C LEU A 280 23.06 -12.45 -1.84
N ASP A 281 24.33 -12.76 -1.61
CA ASP A 281 25.42 -12.45 -2.53
C ASP A 281 25.26 -13.11 -3.90
N ASN A 282 24.86 -14.38 -3.94
CA ASN A 282 24.67 -15.10 -5.19
C ASN A 282 23.42 -14.60 -5.93
N THR A 283 22.34 -14.36 -5.19
CA THR A 283 21.09 -13.85 -5.74
C THR A 283 21.29 -12.48 -6.39
N ILE A 284 22.00 -11.56 -5.73
CA ILE A 284 22.31 -10.23 -6.29
C ILE A 284 23.17 -10.36 -7.55
N LYS A 285 24.25 -11.15 -7.49
CA LYS A 285 25.14 -11.35 -8.66
C LYS A 285 24.39 -11.91 -9.86
N ALA A 286 23.56 -12.93 -9.66
CA ALA A 286 22.75 -13.53 -10.71
C ALA A 286 21.76 -12.51 -11.31
N ASN A 287 21.06 -11.75 -10.47
CA ASN A 287 20.11 -10.72 -10.94
C ASN A 287 20.80 -9.64 -11.79
N VAL A 288 21.98 -9.17 -11.38
CA VAL A 288 22.75 -8.18 -12.16
C VAL A 288 23.17 -8.75 -13.52
N LEU A 289 23.57 -10.03 -13.57
CA LEU A 289 23.96 -10.69 -14.81
C LEU A 289 22.77 -10.82 -15.78
N ILE A 290 21.60 -11.23 -15.29
CA ILE A 290 20.37 -11.35 -16.09
C ILE A 290 20.02 -9.98 -16.71
N LEU A 291 20.03 -8.91 -15.91
CA LEU A 291 19.72 -7.57 -16.40
C LEU A 291 20.70 -7.10 -17.47
N ARG A 292 22.00 -7.39 -17.32
CA ARG A 292 23.02 -7.03 -18.32
C ARG A 292 22.86 -7.76 -19.65
N ASN A 293 22.25 -8.93 -19.67
CA ASN A 293 22.03 -9.68 -20.91
C ASN A 293 20.75 -9.26 -21.66
N HIS A 294 19.93 -8.39 -21.07
CA HIS A 294 18.67 -7.92 -21.64
C HIS A 294 18.64 -6.39 -21.90
N ILE A 295 19.73 -5.69 -21.61
CA ILE A 295 19.98 -4.28 -21.96
C ILE A 295 21.05 -4.25 -23.05
#